data_AF-H8ZX25-F1
#
_entry.id   AF-H8ZX25-F1
#
_cell.length_a   1.000
_cell.length_b   1.000
_cell.length_c   1.000
_cell.angle_alpha   90.00
_cell.angle_beta   90.00
_cell.angle_gamma   90.00
#
_symmetry.space_group_name_H-M   'P 1'
#
loop_
_entity.id
_entity.type
_entity.pdbx_description
1 polymer ?
#
loop_
_entity_poly.entity_id
_entity_poly.type
_entity_poly.pdbx_seq_one_letter_code
_entity_poly.pdbx_strand_id
1 'polypeptide(L)'
;MRENSCPRMQCFCNRQLVYNLPEQYFADHGILCIEHADFDGIERLAAVTGGDLVSTFDTPDQVKLGEAGLIEEVIIGEDKMIRFSGVKAGEACSIVLRGGSQQMLDEAERSLHDALCVLVTTVKDSHIVYGGGCSEVLMAKAVDEKAAITPGKKSLAIEAFARALRMIPLV
;
A
#
# COMPACT_ATOMS: atom_id res chain seq x y z
N MET A 1 22.99 39.24 10.52
CA MET A 1 22.08 39.11 11.69
C MET A 1 21.18 37.92 11.40
N ARG A 2 21.04 37.02 12.38
CA ARG A 2 20.53 35.65 12.21
C ARG A 2 19.01 35.65 11.99
N GLU A 3 18.56 35.41 10.77
CA GLU A 3 17.20 34.92 10.52
C GLU A 3 17.24 33.40 10.58
N ASN A 4 16.95 32.88 11.77
CA ASN A 4 16.74 31.46 12.01
C ASN A 4 15.51 31.01 11.20
N SER A 5 15.76 30.36 10.06
CA SER A 5 15.23 29.04 9.71
C SER A 5 13.77 28.77 10.10
N CYS A 6 12.82 29.52 9.52
CA CYS A 6 11.48 28.99 9.34
C CYS A 6 11.49 28.17 8.05
N PRO A 7 11.16 26.86 8.07
CA PRO A 7 11.12 26.06 6.84
C PRO A 7 10.09 26.67 5.89
N ARG A 8 10.57 27.25 4.78
CA ARG A 8 9.69 27.82 3.76
C ARG A 8 8.92 26.66 3.14
N MET A 9 7.61 26.61 3.37
CA MET A 9 6.73 25.60 2.79
C MET A 9 6.78 25.74 1.26
N GLN A 10 7.21 24.69 0.57
CA GLN A 10 7.34 24.67 -0.89
C GLN A 10 6.11 24.07 -1.58
N CYS A 11 5.31 23.28 -0.86
CA CYS A 11 4.12 22.62 -1.35
C CYS A 11 3.00 22.71 -0.31
N PHE A 12 1.82 23.10 -0.74
CA PHE A 12 0.60 23.18 0.04
C PHE A 12 -0.44 22.23 -0.55
N CYS A 13 -0.85 21.23 0.23
CA CYS A 13 -1.87 20.27 -0.17
C CYS A 13 -3.17 20.57 0.56
N ASN A 14 -4.22 20.93 -0.18
CA ASN A 14 -5.56 21.13 0.37
C ASN A 14 -6.52 20.06 -0.13
N ARG A 15 -7.35 19.56 0.78
CA ARG A 15 -8.45 18.65 0.44
C ARG A 15 -9.55 19.39 -0.33
N GLN A 16 -9.81 20.64 0.05
CA GLN A 16 -10.84 21.46 -0.59
C GLN A 16 -10.26 22.23 -1.76
N LEU A 17 -11.17 22.80 -2.57
CA LEU A 17 -10.82 23.76 -3.61
C LEU A 17 -10.14 24.98 -2.99
N VAL A 18 -9.12 25.50 -3.67
CA VAL A 18 -8.45 26.74 -3.28
C VAL A 18 -8.94 27.84 -4.21
N TYR A 19 -9.32 28.99 -3.66
CA TYR A 19 -9.76 30.12 -4.50
C TYR A 19 -8.59 30.72 -5.28
N ASN A 20 -8.89 31.30 -6.45
CA ASN A 20 -7.90 31.88 -7.36
C ASN A 20 -6.98 32.93 -6.71
N LEU A 21 -7.50 33.71 -5.76
CA LEU A 21 -6.71 34.76 -5.09
C LEU A 21 -5.58 34.15 -4.22
N PRO A 22 -5.87 33.22 -3.29
CA PRO A 22 -4.83 32.44 -2.61
C PRO A 22 -3.88 31.68 -3.55
N GLU A 23 -4.40 31.10 -4.64
CA GLU A 23 -3.58 30.36 -5.60
C GLU A 23 -2.53 31.25 -6.27
N GLN A 24 -2.93 32.44 -6.73
CA GLN A 24 -2.00 33.44 -7.28
C GLN A 24 -0.99 33.87 -6.24
N TYR A 25 -1.43 34.08 -5.00
CA TYR A 25 -0.54 34.44 -3.90
C TYR A 25 0.51 33.34 -3.64
N PHE A 26 0.13 32.07 -3.71
CA PHE A 26 1.07 30.95 -3.61
C PHE A 26 2.06 30.91 -4.78
N ALA A 27 1.59 31.14 -6.01
CA ALA A 27 2.44 31.18 -7.20
C ALA A 27 3.49 32.30 -7.12
N ASP A 28 3.10 33.50 -6.68
CA ASP A 28 4.01 34.65 -6.50
C ASP A 28 5.11 34.37 -5.46
N HIS A 29 4.79 33.54 -4.45
CA HIS A 29 5.72 33.13 -3.41
C HIS A 29 6.48 31.82 -3.72
N GLY A 30 6.26 31.22 -4.89
CA GLY A 30 6.89 29.98 -5.33
C GLY A 30 6.44 28.75 -4.52
N ILE A 31 5.20 28.74 -4.03
CA ILE A 31 4.59 27.63 -3.30
C ILE A 31 3.69 26.86 -4.26
N LEU A 32 3.94 25.57 -4.44
CA LEU A 32 3.08 24.69 -5.23
C LEU A 32 1.76 24.47 -4.48
N CYS A 33 0.63 24.74 -5.13
CA CYS A 33 -0.70 24.49 -4.56
C CYS A 33 -1.30 23.24 -5.21
N ILE A 34 -1.65 22.24 -4.40
CA ILE A 34 -2.40 21.05 -4.82
C ILE A 34 -3.78 21.17 -4.20
N GLU A 35 -4.80 21.23 -5.05
CA GLU A 35 -6.20 21.26 -4.64
C GLU A 35 -6.90 19.93 -4.91
N HIS A 36 -8.07 19.76 -4.31
CA HIS A 36 -8.92 18.58 -4.51
C HIS A 36 -8.20 17.25 -4.27
N ALA A 37 -7.31 17.20 -3.27
CA ALA A 37 -6.59 15.97 -2.94
C ALA A 37 -7.50 14.95 -2.24
N ASP A 38 -7.38 13.69 -2.66
CA ASP A 38 -8.12 12.56 -2.09
C ASP A 38 -7.78 12.36 -0.61
N PHE A 39 -8.77 11.95 0.18
CA PHE A 39 -8.61 11.74 1.62
C PHE A 39 -7.54 10.69 1.93
N ASP A 40 -7.65 9.52 1.30
CA ASP A 40 -6.68 8.42 1.45
C ASP A 40 -5.28 8.83 0.98
N GLY A 41 -5.20 9.68 -0.05
CA GLY A 41 -3.95 10.23 -0.55
C GLY A 41 -3.25 11.13 0.47
N ILE A 42 -4.01 12.02 1.12
CA ILE A 42 -3.49 12.92 2.15
C ILE A 42 -3.04 12.14 3.39
N GLU A 43 -3.81 11.16 3.84
CA GLU A 43 -3.40 10.33 4.99
C GLU A 43 -2.10 9.57 4.72
N ARG A 44 -1.97 9.00 3.52
CA ARG A 44 -0.72 8.34 3.08
C ARG A 44 0.42 9.35 2.99
N LEU A 45 0.20 10.53 2.42
CA LEU A 45 1.23 11.58 2.35
C LEU A 45 1.70 12.02 3.74
N ALA A 46 0.79 12.20 4.70
CA ALA A 46 1.11 12.53 6.08
C ALA A 46 1.97 11.44 6.73
N ALA A 47 1.58 10.17 6.57
CA ALA A 47 2.35 9.03 7.10
C ALA A 47 3.76 8.92 6.49
N VAL A 48 3.90 9.22 5.20
CA VAL A 48 5.15 9.06 4.45
C VAL A 48 6.12 10.23 4.66
N THR A 49 5.59 11.46 4.73
CA THR A 49 6.39 12.67 4.95
C THR A 49 6.62 12.97 6.44
N GLY A 50 5.83 12.37 7.33
CA GLY A 50 5.85 12.60 8.77
C GLY A 50 5.19 13.92 9.21
N GLY A 51 4.40 14.53 8.32
CA GLY A 51 3.64 15.75 8.61
C GLY A 51 2.31 15.45 9.30
N ASP A 52 1.81 16.41 10.08
CA ASP A 52 0.51 16.28 10.75
C ASP A 52 -0.62 16.77 9.83
N LEU A 53 -1.74 16.04 9.80
CA LEU A 53 -2.96 16.46 9.11
C LEU A 53 -3.73 17.46 9.97
N VAL A 54 -4.06 18.62 9.40
CA VAL A 54 -4.73 19.72 10.11
C VAL A 54 -6.08 20.03 9.48
N SER A 55 -7.09 20.24 10.32
CA SER A 55 -8.44 20.62 9.88
C SER A 55 -8.66 22.12 9.73
N THR A 56 -7.92 22.94 10.49
CA THR A 56 -8.09 24.41 10.53
C THR A 56 -6.74 25.13 10.47
N PHE A 57 -6.69 26.29 9.81
CA PHE A 57 -5.46 27.06 9.60
C PHE A 57 -5.04 27.96 10.78
N ASP A 58 -5.78 27.94 11.89
CA ASP A 58 -5.64 28.92 12.98
C ASP A 58 -4.36 28.73 13.83
N THR A 59 -3.74 27.54 13.80
CA THR A 59 -2.59 27.21 14.65
C THR A 59 -1.44 26.56 13.85
N PRO A 60 -0.83 27.29 12.89
CA PRO A 60 0.25 26.73 12.07
C PRO A 60 1.51 26.38 12.89
N ASP A 61 1.73 27.07 14.02
CA ASP A 61 2.93 26.91 14.86
C ASP A 61 2.99 25.56 15.61
N GLN A 62 1.86 24.85 15.71
CA GLN A 62 1.75 23.56 16.40
C GLN A 62 1.83 22.36 15.45
N VAL A 63 1.98 22.61 14.15
CA VAL A 63 1.88 21.59 13.10
C VAL A 63 3.27 21.17 12.67
N LYS A 64 3.52 19.86 12.65
CA LYS A 64 4.74 19.34 12.02
C LYS A 64 4.59 19.36 10.51
N LEU A 65 5.47 20.10 9.84
CA LEU A 65 5.58 20.06 8.39
C LEU A 65 6.29 18.77 7.94
N GLY A 66 5.75 18.14 6.90
CA GLY A 66 6.37 16.98 6.27
C GLY A 66 7.64 17.34 5.49
N GLU A 67 8.58 16.39 5.41
CA GLU A 67 9.84 16.55 4.67
C GLU A 67 9.84 15.66 3.43
N ALA A 68 10.11 16.26 2.26
CA ALA A 68 10.33 15.56 0.99
C ALA A 68 11.55 16.17 0.27
N GLY A 69 12.37 15.32 -0.34
CA GLY A 69 13.61 15.75 -1.00
C GLY A 69 13.40 16.42 -2.35
N LEU A 70 12.47 15.91 -3.16
CA LEU A 70 12.17 16.44 -4.49
C LEU A 70 10.68 16.31 -4.79
N ILE A 71 10.08 17.40 -5.26
CA ILE A 71 8.70 17.44 -5.74
C ILE A 71 8.76 17.91 -7.19
N GLU A 72 8.22 17.11 -8.09
CA GLU A 72 8.20 17.42 -9.52
C GLU A 72 6.89 16.97 -10.17
N GLU A 73 6.47 17.73 -11.17
CA GLU A 73 5.36 17.35 -12.05
C GLU A 73 5.92 16.49 -13.19
N VAL A 74 5.46 15.24 -13.28
CA VAL A 74 5.86 14.28 -14.29
C VAL A 74 4.65 13.97 -15.16
N ILE A 75 4.84 14.03 -16.48
CA ILE A 75 3.82 13.63 -17.45
C ILE A 75 3.97 12.14 -17.72
N ILE A 76 2.96 11.35 -17.39
CA ILE A 76 2.95 9.90 -17.58
C ILE A 76 1.87 9.54 -18.61
N GLY A 77 2.25 9.53 -19.88
CA GLY A 77 1.29 9.37 -20.98
C GLY A 77 0.67 10.72 -21.33
N GLU A 78 -0.64 10.86 -21.10
CA GLU A 78 -1.37 12.11 -21.33
C GLU A 78 -1.67 12.87 -20.04
N ASP A 79 -1.54 12.20 -18.88
CA ASP A 79 -1.86 12.76 -17.57
C ASP A 79 -0.64 13.37 -16.87
N LYS A 80 -0.88 14.47 -16.17
CA LYS A 80 0.08 15.14 -15.30
C LYS A 80 -0.04 14.58 -13.90
N MET A 81 1.06 14.08 -13.35
CA MET A 81 1.12 13.54 -12.00
C MET A 81 2.20 14.26 -11.20
N ILE A 82 2.00 14.40 -9.89
CA ILE A 82 2.99 15.01 -9.00
C ILE A 82 3.73 13.89 -8.28
N ARG A 83 5.05 13.82 -8.48
CA ARG A 83 5.93 12.82 -7.88
C ARG A 83 6.66 13.42 -6.68
N PHE A 84 6.39 12.87 -5.51
CA PHE A 84 7.15 13.13 -4.28
C PHE A 84 8.27 12.09 -4.15
N SER A 85 9.53 12.54 -4.27
CA SER A 85 10.73 11.70 -4.15
C SER A 85 11.57 12.10 -2.93
N GLY A 86 12.32 11.16 -2.36
CA GLY A 86 13.19 11.44 -1.21
C GLY A 86 12.42 11.76 0.08
N VAL A 87 11.34 11.02 0.33
CA VAL A 87 10.53 11.13 1.55
C VAL A 87 11.24 10.51 2.74
N LYS A 88 11.06 11.10 3.93
CA LYS A 88 11.77 10.73 5.16
C LYS A 88 11.64 9.26 5.54
N ALA A 89 10.46 8.67 5.32
CA ALA A 89 10.21 7.27 5.64
C ALA A 89 11.00 6.32 4.72
N GLY A 90 11.38 6.73 3.50
CA GLY A 90 12.18 5.93 2.54
C GLY A 90 11.56 4.60 2.07
N GLU A 91 10.50 4.12 2.73
CA GLU A 91 9.84 2.83 2.54
C GLU A 91 8.56 2.94 1.69
N ALA A 92 8.18 4.17 1.33
CA ALA A 92 6.94 4.43 0.62
C ALA A 92 7.17 4.51 -0.89
N CYS A 93 6.44 3.68 -1.62
CA CYS A 93 6.43 3.64 -3.08
C CYS A 93 4.99 3.68 -3.58
N SER A 94 4.74 4.44 -4.65
CA SER A 94 3.48 4.45 -5.37
C SER A 94 3.65 3.71 -6.70
N ILE A 95 2.79 2.73 -6.96
CA ILE A 95 2.78 1.98 -8.22
C ILE A 95 1.67 2.56 -9.10
N VAL A 96 2.03 3.02 -10.29
CA VAL A 96 1.07 3.58 -11.26
C VAL A 96 0.67 2.49 -12.25
N LEU A 97 -0.60 2.08 -12.22
CA LEU A 97 -1.17 1.12 -13.17
C LEU A 97 -1.77 1.86 -14.37
N ARG A 98 -1.47 1.38 -15.58
CA ARG A 98 -2.06 1.88 -16.83
C ARG A 98 -2.55 0.71 -17.66
N GLY A 99 -3.78 0.81 -18.16
CA GLY A 99 -4.46 -0.26 -18.88
C GLY A 99 -5.43 0.31 -19.90
N GLY A 100 -5.73 -0.49 -20.94
CA GLY A 100 -6.63 -0.08 -22.02
C GLY A 100 -8.12 -0.14 -21.67
N SER A 101 -8.50 -0.78 -20.56
CA SER A 101 -9.89 -0.83 -20.07
C SER A 101 -9.94 -0.73 -18.55
N GLN A 102 -11.01 -0.15 -18.02
CA GLN A 102 -11.22 0.00 -16.58
C GLN A 102 -11.30 -1.36 -15.88
N GLN A 103 -11.99 -2.34 -16.46
CA GLN A 103 -12.08 -3.69 -15.89
C GLN A 103 -10.72 -4.36 -15.73
N MET A 104 -9.78 -4.13 -16.66
CA MET A 104 -8.43 -4.68 -16.57
C MET A 104 -7.60 -3.96 -15.51
N LEU A 105 -7.81 -2.64 -15.33
CA LEU A 105 -7.17 -1.87 -14.27
C LEU A 105 -7.65 -2.34 -12.88
N ASP A 106 -8.95 -2.50 -12.71
CA ASP A 106 -9.55 -2.98 -11.45
C ASP A 106 -9.01 -4.38 -11.07
N GLU A 107 -8.92 -5.28 -12.05
CA GLU A 107 -8.37 -6.63 -11.82
C GLU A 107 -6.86 -6.62 -11.57
N ALA A 108 -6.12 -5.73 -12.24
CA ALA A 108 -4.68 -5.57 -12.01
C ALA A 108 -4.38 -4.99 -10.62
N GLU A 109 -5.17 -4.01 -10.16
CA GLU A 109 -5.06 -3.45 -8.81
C GLU A 109 -5.30 -4.54 -7.76
N ARG A 110 -6.38 -5.30 -7.92
CA ARG A 110 -6.71 -6.42 -7.01
C ARG A 110 -5.61 -7.48 -6.99
N SER A 111 -5.15 -7.91 -8.16
CA SER A 111 -4.08 -8.91 -8.28
C SER A 111 -2.77 -8.44 -7.64
N LEU A 112 -2.42 -7.17 -7.82
CA LEU A 112 -1.23 -6.59 -7.23
C LEU A 112 -1.35 -6.48 -5.70
N HIS A 113 -2.52 -6.10 -5.21
CA HIS A 113 -2.80 -6.05 -3.77
C HIS A 113 -2.63 -7.43 -3.12
N ASP A 114 -3.19 -8.47 -3.74
CA ASP A 114 -3.07 -9.86 -3.26
C ASP A 114 -1.61 -10.33 -3.28
N ALA A 115 -0.86 -10.03 -4.35
CA ALA A 115 0.56 -10.35 -4.45
C ALA A 115 1.39 -9.66 -3.36
N LEU A 116 1.15 -8.37 -3.08
CA LEU A 116 1.82 -7.63 -2.02
C LEU A 116 1.49 -8.19 -0.64
N CYS A 117 0.24 -8.60 -0.39
CA CYS A 117 -0.14 -9.24 0.86
C CYS A 117 0.63 -10.54 1.12
N VAL A 118 0.81 -11.37 0.08
CA VAL A 118 1.63 -12.59 0.17
C VAL A 118 3.09 -12.23 0.42
N LEU A 119 3.66 -11.27 -0.32
CA LEU A 119 5.05 -10.85 -0.15
C LEU A 119 5.32 -10.31 1.26
N VAL A 120 4.41 -9.52 1.83
CA VAL A 120 4.53 -9.03 3.22
C VAL A 120 4.54 -10.19 4.21
N THR A 121 3.75 -11.23 3.96
CA THR A 121 3.75 -12.45 4.78
C THR A 121 5.07 -13.20 4.65
N THR A 122 5.60 -13.33 3.43
CA THR A 122 6.89 -13.99 3.14
C THR A 122 8.09 -13.25 3.73
N VAL A 123 8.03 -11.92 3.81
CA VAL A 123 9.07 -11.11 4.46
C VAL A 123 9.07 -11.33 5.98
N LYS A 124 7.90 -11.56 6.59
CA LYS A 124 7.78 -11.89 8.02
C LYS A 124 8.19 -13.34 8.31
N ASP A 125 7.80 -14.26 7.44
CA ASP A 125 8.11 -15.69 7.54
C ASP A 125 8.57 -16.25 6.20
N SER A 126 9.84 -16.67 6.12
CA SER A 126 10.45 -17.14 4.88
C SER A 126 10.21 -18.62 4.58
N HIS A 127 9.37 -19.31 5.35
CA HIS A 127 9.02 -20.70 5.07
C HIS A 127 8.13 -20.79 3.82
N ILE A 128 8.49 -21.71 2.92
CA ILE A 128 7.74 -22.00 1.71
C ILE A 128 7.29 -23.46 1.71
N VAL A 129 6.16 -23.71 1.07
CA VAL A 129 5.63 -25.05 0.81
C VAL A 129 5.51 -25.27 -0.69
N TYR A 130 5.68 -26.52 -1.13
CA TYR A 130 5.56 -26.84 -2.54
C TYR A 130 4.08 -26.90 -2.94
N GLY A 131 3.72 -26.10 -3.95
CA GLY A 131 2.36 -26.06 -4.50
C GLY A 131 2.02 -27.26 -5.39
N GLY A 132 1.01 -27.08 -6.24
CA GLY A 132 0.60 -28.10 -7.23
C GLY A 132 0.11 -29.40 -6.59
N GLY A 133 -0.43 -29.36 -5.36
CA GLY A 133 -0.89 -30.54 -4.64
C GLY A 133 0.18 -31.29 -3.84
N CYS A 134 1.45 -30.88 -3.92
CA CYS A 134 2.54 -31.61 -3.26
C CYS A 134 2.36 -31.61 -1.73
N SER A 135 2.06 -30.44 -1.17
CA SER A 135 1.84 -30.27 0.28
C SER A 135 0.62 -31.04 0.76
N GLU A 136 -0.47 -31.01 -0.01
CA GLU A 136 -1.73 -31.66 0.27
C GLU A 136 -1.58 -33.20 0.28
N VAL A 137 -0.88 -33.75 -0.71
CA VAL A 137 -0.60 -35.19 -0.78
C VAL A 137 0.36 -35.64 0.33
N LEU A 138 1.37 -34.82 0.65
CA LEU A 138 2.29 -35.10 1.75
C LEU A 138 1.55 -35.14 3.10
N MET A 139 0.68 -34.16 3.35
CA MET A 139 -0.18 -34.13 4.54
C MET A 139 -1.13 -35.33 4.57
N ALA A 140 -1.77 -35.68 3.45
CA ALA A 140 -2.66 -36.84 3.38
C ALA A 140 -1.94 -38.15 3.73
N LYS A 141 -0.69 -38.32 3.27
CA LYS A 141 0.13 -39.49 3.62
C LYS A 141 0.43 -39.54 5.13
N ALA A 142 0.84 -38.43 5.73
CA ALA A 142 1.12 -38.36 7.16
C ALA A 142 -0.14 -38.63 8.02
N VAL A 143 -1.30 -38.15 7.56
CA VAL A 143 -2.59 -38.39 8.20
C VAL A 143 -2.98 -39.87 8.12
N ASP A 144 -2.78 -40.54 6.99
CA ASP A 144 -3.04 -41.98 6.84
C ASP A 144 -2.14 -42.84 7.74
N GLU A 145 -0.85 -42.51 7.83
CA GLU A 145 0.08 -43.17 8.75
C GLU A 145 -0.40 -43.04 10.21
N LYS A 146 -0.98 -41.88 10.56
CA LYS A 146 -1.57 -41.66 11.88
C LYS A 146 -2.89 -42.41 12.08
N ALA A 147 -3.70 -42.55 11.04
CA ALA A 147 -4.95 -43.31 11.08
C ALA A 147 -4.71 -44.79 11.41
N ALA A 148 -3.68 -45.38 10.81
CA ALA A 148 -3.30 -46.78 11.03
C ALA A 148 -2.90 -47.11 12.48
N ILE A 149 -2.32 -46.14 13.19
CA ILE A 149 -1.88 -46.30 14.59
C ILE A 149 -3.04 -46.01 15.58
N THR A 150 -4.03 -45.24 15.16
CA THR A 150 -5.10 -44.77 16.06
C THR A 150 -6.21 -45.82 16.16
N PRO A 151 -6.51 -46.36 17.36
CA PRO A 151 -7.53 -47.38 17.51
C PRO A 151 -8.95 -46.80 17.49
N GLY A 152 -9.89 -47.61 17.01
CA GLY A 152 -11.34 -47.36 17.12
C GLY A 152 -11.91 -46.47 16.02
N LYS A 153 -13.16 -46.00 16.24
CA LYS A 153 -13.95 -45.26 15.23
C LYS A 153 -13.34 -43.93 14.79
N LYS A 154 -12.41 -43.38 15.56
CA LYS A 154 -11.68 -42.15 15.20
C LYS A 154 -10.79 -42.35 13.97
N SER A 155 -10.25 -43.55 13.76
CA SER A 155 -9.42 -43.88 12.59
C SER A 155 -10.18 -43.62 11.28
N LEU A 156 -11.44 -44.04 11.18
CA LEU A 156 -12.29 -43.81 10.00
C LEU A 156 -12.47 -42.33 9.66
N ALA A 157 -12.54 -41.46 10.67
CA ALA A 157 -12.64 -40.02 10.47
C ALA A 157 -11.30 -39.42 9.98
N ILE A 158 -10.18 -39.93 10.48
CA ILE A 158 -8.83 -39.51 10.05
C ILE A 158 -8.59 -39.93 8.59
N GLU A 159 -8.98 -41.14 8.20
CA GLU A 159 -8.92 -41.61 6.81
C GLU A 159 -9.83 -40.78 5.88
N ALA A 160 -11.02 -40.39 6.36
CA ALA A 160 -11.90 -39.50 5.61
C ALA A 160 -11.25 -38.12 5.38
N PHE A 161 -10.51 -37.60 6.37
CA PHE A 161 -9.77 -36.35 6.23
C PHE A 161 -8.62 -36.46 5.23
N ALA A 162 -7.84 -37.55 5.25
CA ALA A 162 -6.79 -37.79 4.25
C ALA A 162 -7.36 -37.89 2.82
N ARG A 163 -8.53 -38.52 2.64
CA ARG A 163 -9.23 -38.53 1.36
C ARG A 163 -9.65 -37.13 0.92
N ALA A 164 -10.15 -36.29 1.84
CA ALA A 164 -10.50 -34.91 1.52
C ALA A 164 -9.29 -34.09 1.07
N LEU A 165 -8.14 -34.25 1.71
CA LEU A 165 -6.89 -33.57 1.31
C LEU A 165 -6.45 -33.96 -0.11
N ARG A 166 -6.63 -35.22 -0.51
CA ARG A 166 -6.31 -35.69 -1.87
C ARG A 166 -7.26 -35.18 -2.96
N MET A 167 -8.45 -34.70 -2.59
CA MET A 167 -9.39 -34.14 -3.56
C MET A 167 -8.96 -32.76 -4.06
N ILE A 168 -8.24 -31.98 -3.24
CA ILE A 168 -7.80 -30.62 -3.60
C ILE A 168 -6.99 -30.57 -4.91
N PRO A 169 -5.95 -31.41 -5.12
CA PRO A 169 -5.19 -31.39 -6.37
C PRO A 169 -5.84 -32.14 -7.54
N LEU A 170 -6.94 -32.84 -7.30
CA LEU A 170 -7.60 -33.67 -8.31
C LEU A 170 -8.65 -32.89 -9.12
N VAL A 171 -9.04 -31.71 -8.62
CA VAL A 171 -9.98 -30.77 -9.23
C VAL A 171 -9.20 -29.63 -9.88
#